data_AF-A0A2D6X2V6-F1
#
_entry.id   AF-A0A2D6X2V6-F1
#
_cell.length_a   1.000
_cell.length_b   1.000
_cell.length_c   1.000
_cell.angle_alpha   90.00
_cell.angle_beta   90.00
_cell.angle_gamma   90.00
#
_symmetry.space_group_name_H-M   'P 1'
#
loop_
_entity.id
_entity.type
_entity.pdbx_description
1 polymer ?
#
loop_
_entity_poly.entity_id
_entity_poly.type
_entity_poly.pdbx_seq_one_letter_code
_entity_poly.pdbx_strand_id
1 'polypeptide(L)'
;MGIISKLNCEHPLPIPWSDFSEEERDRFEKVKWDELDFYTTSFYDIDEGDLEFSTYTISEDGQFYKNKKEIKFTQKEGEYDIEEIDAGIELQEFTGEIYFSAEFYEEKRDHVVTFKSLFFKGDLKELELESWDKKNNEERKKTQAKIVKKAKETLSQKKSLKHLILWPFKEIIYLMVSAIKWIMFKVFALCVYLERWSRE
;
A
#
# COMPACT_ATOMS: atom_id res chain seq x y z
N MET A 1 -12.78 -5.54 -1.89
CA MET A 1 -11.42 -5.13 -2.30
C MET A 1 -10.53 -6.30 -1.93
N GLY A 2 -10.00 -7.02 -2.92
CA GLY A 2 -8.96 -8.01 -2.66
C GLY A 2 -7.70 -7.28 -2.21
N ILE A 3 -6.92 -7.91 -1.36
CA ILE A 3 -5.61 -7.40 -0.97
C ILE A 3 -4.69 -7.61 -2.17
N ILE A 4 -3.96 -6.56 -2.52
CA ILE A 4 -3.11 -6.51 -3.71
C ILE A 4 -1.67 -6.50 -3.21
N SER A 5 -0.88 -7.48 -3.62
CA SER A 5 0.55 -7.51 -3.36
C SER A 5 1.31 -6.78 -4.46
N LYS A 6 2.38 -6.10 -4.08
CA LYS A 6 3.31 -5.47 -5.02
C LYS A 6 4.26 -6.52 -5.59
N LEU A 7 4.46 -6.50 -6.90
CA LEU A 7 5.39 -7.35 -7.63
C LEU A 7 6.30 -6.47 -8.49
N ASN A 8 7.60 -6.73 -8.46
CA ASN A 8 8.57 -6.18 -9.40
C ASN A 8 8.96 -7.26 -10.42
N CYS A 9 9.15 -6.88 -11.67
CA CYS A 9 9.56 -7.80 -12.73
C CYS A 9 10.80 -7.23 -13.43
N GLU A 10 11.93 -7.84 -13.14
CA GLU A 10 13.22 -7.51 -13.77
C GLU A 10 13.43 -8.36 -15.03
N HIS A 11 12.76 -9.52 -15.11
CA HIS A 11 12.77 -10.36 -16.31
C HIS A 11 12.14 -9.63 -17.51
N PRO A 12 12.72 -9.74 -18.73
CA PRO A 12 12.14 -9.15 -19.94
C PRO A 12 10.69 -9.58 -20.18
N LEU A 13 9.80 -8.60 -20.35
CA LEU A 13 8.38 -8.82 -20.59
C LEU A 13 8.08 -9.01 -22.09
N PRO A 14 7.18 -9.94 -22.46
CA PRO A 14 6.76 -10.18 -23.83
C PRO A 14 5.75 -9.12 -24.27
N ILE A 15 6.24 -7.95 -24.65
CA ILE A 15 5.38 -6.86 -25.15
C ILE A 15 4.95 -7.17 -26.60
N PRO A 16 3.65 -7.21 -26.94
CA PRO A 16 3.17 -7.51 -28.28
C PRO A 16 3.28 -6.28 -29.19
N TRP A 17 4.51 -5.90 -29.53
CA TRP A 17 4.78 -4.72 -30.35
C TRP A 17 3.96 -4.72 -31.65
N SER A 18 3.69 -5.88 -32.25
CA SER A 18 2.90 -6.03 -33.49
C SER A 18 1.52 -5.37 -33.42
N ASP A 19 0.89 -5.37 -32.26
CA ASP A 19 -0.53 -5.02 -32.11
C ASP A 19 -0.73 -3.53 -31.80
N PHE A 20 0.37 -2.81 -31.56
CA PHE A 20 0.34 -1.40 -31.20
C PHE A 20 0.37 -0.52 -32.45
N SER A 21 -0.41 0.56 -32.40
CA SER A 21 -0.19 1.68 -33.32
C SER A 21 1.20 2.29 -33.11
N GLU A 22 1.75 2.97 -34.12
CA GLU A 22 3.06 3.64 -34.02
C GLU A 22 3.13 4.58 -32.81
N GLU A 23 2.07 5.35 -32.55
CA GLU A 23 2.02 6.23 -31.38
C GLU A 23 2.08 5.47 -30.05
N GLU A 24 1.54 4.26 -29.98
CA GLU A 24 1.57 3.43 -28.79
C GLU A 24 2.94 2.80 -28.60
N ARG A 25 3.58 2.31 -29.66
CA ARG A 25 4.96 1.80 -29.60
C ARG A 25 5.92 2.85 -29.05
N ASP A 26 5.90 4.05 -29.61
CA ASP A 26 6.74 5.18 -29.19
C ASP A 26 6.55 5.56 -27.71
N ARG A 27 5.36 5.29 -27.16
CA ARG A 27 5.06 5.53 -25.74
C ARG A 27 5.58 4.38 -24.87
N PHE A 28 5.29 3.14 -25.24
CA PHE A 28 5.68 1.95 -24.48
C PHE A 28 7.18 1.65 -24.51
N GLU A 29 7.90 2.03 -25.57
CA GLU A 29 9.36 1.93 -25.62
C GLU A 29 10.05 2.87 -24.62
N LYS A 30 9.39 3.96 -24.22
CA LYS A 30 9.93 4.91 -23.22
C LYS A 30 9.61 4.48 -21.80
N VAL A 31 8.76 3.47 -21.62
CA VAL A 31 8.43 2.92 -20.31
C VAL A 31 9.59 2.05 -19.85
N LYS A 32 10.08 2.35 -18.65
CA LYS A 32 11.03 1.50 -17.94
C LYS A 32 10.26 0.44 -17.16
N TRP A 33 10.13 -0.74 -17.75
CA TRP A 33 9.28 -1.81 -17.23
C TRP A 33 9.79 -2.41 -15.92
N ASP A 34 11.10 -2.38 -15.72
CA ASP A 34 11.84 -2.77 -14.52
C ASP A 34 11.64 -1.81 -13.32
N GLU A 35 11.22 -0.57 -13.59
CA GLU A 35 10.90 0.43 -12.57
C GLU A 35 9.39 0.50 -12.25
N LEU A 36 8.56 -0.32 -12.90
CA LEU A 36 7.12 -0.30 -12.69
C LEU A 36 6.69 -1.18 -11.52
N ASP A 37 5.75 -0.64 -10.76
CA ASP A 37 5.04 -1.39 -9.73
C ASP A 37 3.94 -2.22 -10.38
N PHE A 38 4.13 -3.54 -10.43
CA PHE A 38 3.06 -4.46 -10.77
C PHE A 38 2.28 -4.84 -9.52
N TYR A 39 1.03 -5.21 -9.76
CA TYR A 39 0.08 -5.58 -8.74
C TYR A 39 -0.46 -6.97 -9.04
N THR A 40 -0.42 -7.86 -8.05
CA THR A 40 -0.93 -9.22 -8.17
C THR A 40 -1.92 -9.53 -7.06
N THR A 41 -2.93 -10.32 -7.42
CA THR A 41 -3.90 -10.90 -6.47
C THR A 41 -3.67 -12.39 -6.26
N SER A 42 -2.60 -12.95 -6.84
CA SER A 42 -2.28 -14.38 -6.74
C SER A 42 -1.73 -14.77 -5.36
N PHE A 43 -1.26 -13.80 -4.58
CA PHE A 43 -0.69 -14.01 -3.25
C PHE A 43 -1.48 -13.28 -2.17
N TYR A 44 -1.54 -13.90 -0.99
CA TYR A 44 -2.13 -13.35 0.21
C TYR A 44 -1.09 -13.45 1.32
N ASP A 45 -0.20 -12.46 1.40
CA ASP A 45 0.64 -12.28 2.59
C ASP A 45 -0.07 -11.31 3.53
N ILE A 46 -0.91 -11.87 4.39
CA ILE A 46 -1.25 -11.23 5.67
C ILE A 46 -0.81 -12.23 6.71
N ASP A 47 0.39 -12.06 7.26
CA ASP A 47 0.72 -12.79 8.48
C ASP A 47 -0.07 -12.15 9.63
N GLU A 48 -0.79 -12.96 10.40
CA GLU A 48 -1.65 -12.53 11.51
C GLU A 48 -0.79 -12.02 12.69
N GLY A 49 -0.17 -10.85 12.56
CA GLY A 49 0.58 -10.28 13.68
C GLY A 49 1.38 -9.03 13.36
N ASP A 50 1.98 -8.97 12.17
CA ASP A 50 2.95 -7.95 11.82
C ASP A 50 2.51 -7.13 10.61
N LEU A 51 2.77 -5.82 10.65
CA LEU A 51 2.58 -4.88 9.54
C LEU A 51 3.68 -5.10 8.48
N GLU A 52 3.92 -6.36 8.10
CA GLU A 52 4.88 -6.74 7.07
C GLU A 52 4.24 -6.62 5.70
N PHE A 53 4.79 -5.74 4.87
CA PHE A 53 4.42 -5.63 3.47
C PHE A 53 5.47 -6.38 2.65
N SER A 54 5.11 -7.57 2.19
CA SER A 54 5.99 -8.33 1.31
C SER A 54 5.88 -7.80 -0.12
N THR A 55 7.04 -7.56 -0.74
CA THR A 55 7.14 -7.27 -2.17
C THR A 55 7.73 -8.49 -2.85
N TYR A 56 7.15 -8.93 -3.95
CA TYR A 56 7.68 -10.06 -4.71
C TYR A 56 8.50 -9.58 -5.90
N THR A 57 9.49 -10.35 -6.31
CA THR A 57 10.35 -10.02 -7.45
C THR A 57 10.47 -11.23 -8.37
N ILE A 58 10.18 -11.04 -9.66
CA ILE A 58 10.60 -11.96 -10.72
C ILE A 58 11.93 -11.41 -11.25
N SER A 59 13.02 -12.05 -10.83
CA SER A 59 14.39 -11.62 -11.14
C SER A 59 14.76 -11.88 -12.61
N GLU A 60 15.81 -11.21 -13.09
CA GLU A 60 16.35 -11.37 -14.45
C GLU A 60 16.71 -12.82 -14.79
N ASP A 61 17.15 -13.60 -13.80
CA ASP A 61 17.47 -15.03 -13.92
C ASP A 61 16.24 -15.94 -14.01
N GLY A 62 15.04 -15.37 -13.94
CA GLY A 62 13.76 -16.08 -13.96
C GLY A 62 13.41 -16.72 -12.62
N GLN A 63 14.12 -16.41 -11.53
CA GLN A 63 13.78 -16.91 -10.20
C GLN A 63 12.77 -15.99 -9.49
N PHE A 64 11.96 -16.59 -8.62
CA PHE A 64 10.94 -15.88 -7.85
C PHE A 64 11.38 -15.62 -6.41
N TYR A 65 11.42 -14.36 -6.01
CA TYR A 65 11.86 -13.92 -4.69
C TYR A 65 10.76 -13.19 -3.93
N LYS A 66 10.77 -13.34 -2.60
CA LYS A 66 9.97 -12.57 -1.65
C LYS A 66 10.90 -11.66 -0.85
N ASN A 67 10.70 -10.36 -0.99
CA ASN A 67 11.44 -9.34 -0.26
C ASN A 67 10.60 -8.96 0.96
N LYS A 68 11.12 -9.30 2.15
CA LYS A 68 10.47 -8.99 3.42
C LYS A 68 10.85 -7.57 3.84
N LYS A 69 9.85 -6.76 4.15
CA LYS A 69 10.06 -5.41 4.67
C LYS A 69 9.40 -5.27 6.03
N GLU A 70 10.19 -4.83 6.99
CA GLU A 70 9.69 -4.40 8.28
C GLU A 70 9.35 -2.91 8.22
N ILE A 71 8.16 -2.55 8.69
CA ILE A 71 7.81 -1.14 8.88
C ILE A 71 8.10 -0.76 10.33
N LYS A 72 9.01 0.20 10.53
CA LYS A 72 9.25 0.83 11.83
C LYS A 72 8.64 2.22 11.87
N PHE A 73 7.73 2.41 12.81
CA PHE A 73 7.21 3.73 13.16
C PHE A 73 8.22 4.40 14.08
N THR A 74 8.93 5.41 13.57
CA THR A 74 9.83 6.23 14.37
C THR A 74 9.19 7.58 14.64
N GLN A 75 9.40 8.14 15.83
CA GLN A 75 8.95 9.49 16.14
C GLN A 75 10.18 10.40 16.19
N LYS A 76 10.32 11.28 15.21
CA LYS A 76 11.38 12.31 15.18
C LYS A 76 10.72 13.68 15.28
N GLU A 77 11.14 14.47 16.26
CA GLU A 77 10.73 15.86 16.44
C GLU A 77 9.21 16.12 16.49
N GLY A 78 8.43 15.14 16.93
CA GLY A 78 6.97 15.24 17.04
C GLY A 78 6.20 14.85 15.78
N GLU A 79 6.88 14.46 14.70
CA GLU A 79 6.30 13.84 13.52
C GLU A 79 6.50 12.31 13.56
N TYR A 80 5.48 11.58 13.11
CA TYR A 80 5.57 10.13 12.92
C TYR A 80 6.16 9.89 11.53
N ASP A 81 7.31 9.23 11.50
CA ASP A 81 7.97 8.80 10.28
C ASP A 81 7.83 7.28 10.14
N ILE A 82 7.75 6.82 8.89
CA ILE A 82 7.61 5.41 8.55
C ILE A 82 8.90 5.02 7.84
N GLU A 83 9.76 4.29 8.55
CA GLU A 83 10.98 3.74 7.97
C GLU A 83 10.71 2.31 7.52
N GLU A 84 10.86 2.04 6.22
CA GLU A 84 10.89 0.69 5.66
C GLU A 84 12.31 0.12 5.81
N ILE A 85 12.45 -0.98 6.53
CA ILE A 85 13.72 -1.68 6.71
C ILE A 85 13.66 -2.99 5.95
N ASP A 86 14.66 -3.22 5.10
CA ASP A 86 14.83 -4.47 4.38
C ASP A 86 15.19 -5.59 5.38
N ALA A 87 14.30 -6.57 5.51
CA ALA A 87 14.45 -7.74 6.39
C ALA A 87 15.02 -8.95 5.64
N GLY A 88 15.37 -8.78 4.36
CA GLY A 88 16.02 -9.78 3.54
C GLY A 88 15.16 -10.29 2.38
N ILE A 89 15.82 -11.06 1.52
CA ILE A 89 15.27 -11.63 0.30
C ILE A 89 15.25 -13.16 0.45
N GLU A 90 14.11 -13.77 0.16
CA GLU A 90 13.90 -15.22 0.26
C GLU A 90 13.49 -15.81 -1.09
N LEU A 91 14.26 -16.78 -1.59
CA LEU A 91 13.88 -17.55 -2.78
C LEU A 91 12.62 -18.37 -2.49
N GLN A 92 11.63 -18.25 -3.36
CA GLN A 92 10.34 -18.92 -3.21
C GLN A 92 10.26 -20.12 -4.15
N GLU A 93 10.11 -21.34 -3.61
CA GLU A 93 9.89 -22.56 -4.41
C GLU A 93 8.43 -22.69 -4.90
N PHE A 94 7.90 -21.63 -5.49
CA PHE A 94 6.50 -21.56 -5.93
C PHE A 94 6.28 -22.35 -7.23
N THR A 95 5.14 -23.06 -7.33
CA THR A 95 4.69 -23.73 -8.55
C THR A 95 3.25 -23.33 -8.83
N GLY A 96 2.99 -22.69 -9.96
CA GLY A 96 1.66 -22.20 -10.30
C GLY A 96 1.70 -20.99 -11.23
N GLU A 97 0.53 -20.41 -11.45
CA GLU A 97 0.36 -19.23 -12.28
C GLU A 97 0.26 -17.96 -11.42
N ILE A 98 0.98 -16.92 -11.83
CA ILE A 98 0.90 -15.59 -11.24
C ILE A 98 0.36 -14.64 -12.31
N TYR A 99 -0.74 -13.96 -11.99
CA TYR A 99 -1.27 -12.88 -12.80
C TYR A 99 -0.86 -11.56 -12.15
N PHE A 100 -0.21 -10.70 -12.92
CA PHE A 100 0.24 -9.42 -12.42
C PHE A 100 -0.02 -8.32 -13.46
N SER A 101 -0.49 -7.18 -12.97
CA SER A 101 -0.94 -6.09 -13.83
C SER A 101 -0.24 -4.79 -13.47
N ALA A 102 0.05 -3.98 -14.49
CA ALA A 102 0.46 -2.59 -14.35
C ALA A 102 -0.63 -1.67 -14.92
N GLU A 103 -0.80 -0.51 -14.30
CA GLU A 103 -1.71 0.54 -14.79
C GLU A 103 -0.91 1.78 -15.23
N PHE A 104 -1.15 2.22 -16.46
CA PHE A 104 -0.58 3.43 -17.06
C PHE A 104 -1.63 4.53 -17.08
N TYR A 105 -1.38 5.62 -16.34
CA TYR A 105 -2.30 6.75 -16.29
C TYR A 105 -1.90 7.84 -17.28
N GLU A 106 -2.64 7.98 -18.38
CA GLU A 106 -2.40 9.06 -19.35
C GLU A 106 -3.47 10.16 -19.29
N GLU A 107 -3.25 11.22 -20.07
CA GLU A 107 -4.22 12.29 -20.20
C GLU A 107 -5.48 11.86 -20.96
N LYS A 108 -5.39 10.96 -21.93
CA LYS A 108 -6.57 10.59 -22.76
C LYS A 108 -7.25 9.32 -22.30
N ARG A 109 -6.49 8.27 -22.03
CA ARG A 109 -6.98 6.97 -21.59
C ARG A 109 -6.01 6.37 -20.58
N ASP A 110 -6.52 5.53 -19.71
CA ASP A 110 -5.67 4.73 -18.84
C ASP A 110 -5.50 3.36 -19.50
N HIS A 111 -4.31 2.77 -19.40
CA HIS A 111 -4.06 1.43 -19.93
C HIS A 111 -3.81 0.48 -18.78
N VAL A 112 -4.36 -0.72 -18.85
CA VAL A 112 -4.07 -1.80 -17.92
C VAL A 112 -3.49 -2.94 -18.72
N VAL A 113 -2.29 -3.36 -18.34
CA VAL A 113 -1.55 -4.42 -19.00
C VAL A 113 -1.41 -5.54 -17.99
N THR A 114 -1.90 -6.73 -18.34
CA THR A 114 -1.87 -7.91 -17.47
C THR A 114 -1.00 -8.97 -18.11
N PHE A 115 -0.02 -9.44 -17.35
CA PHE A 115 0.83 -10.56 -17.70
C PHE A 115 0.45 -11.78 -16.90
N LYS A 116 0.71 -12.93 -17.49
CA LYS A 116 0.59 -14.23 -16.86
C LYS A 116 1.96 -14.91 -16.91
N SER A 117 2.42 -15.36 -15.76
CA SER A 117 3.66 -16.12 -15.62
C SER A 117 3.38 -17.49 -15.01
N LEU A 118 3.99 -18.53 -15.57
CA LEU A 118 3.96 -19.89 -15.06
C LEU A 118 5.30 -20.23 -14.41
N PHE A 119 5.24 -20.60 -13.13
CA PHE A 119 6.40 -21.01 -12.34
C PHE A 119 6.38 -22.51 -12.04
N PHE A 120 7.55 -23.12 -12.00
CA PHE A 120 7.76 -24.47 -11.52
C PHE A 120 8.96 -24.52 -10.57
N LYS A 121 8.69 -24.78 -9.29
CA LYS A 121 9.67 -24.78 -8.19
C LYS A 121 10.52 -23.51 -8.10
N GLY A 122 9.90 -22.36 -8.30
CA GLY A 122 10.56 -21.05 -8.25
C GLY A 122 11.18 -20.60 -9.58
N ASP A 123 11.30 -21.49 -10.57
CA ASP A 123 11.78 -21.13 -11.91
C ASP A 123 10.62 -20.68 -12.81
N LEU A 124 10.79 -19.55 -13.49
CA LEU A 124 9.92 -19.09 -14.56
C LEU A 124 10.02 -20.03 -15.77
N LYS A 125 8.89 -20.59 -16.20
CA LYS A 125 8.80 -21.48 -17.38
C LYS A 125 8.18 -20.77 -18.57
N GLU A 126 7.11 -20.02 -18.33
CA GLU A 126 6.41 -19.28 -19.38
C GLU A 126 6.02 -17.91 -18.85
N LEU A 127 6.06 -16.92 -19.73
CA LEU A 127 5.63 -15.57 -19.47
C LEU A 127 4.94 -15.07 -20.74
N GLU A 128 3.68 -14.65 -20.61
CA GLU A 128 2.85 -14.19 -21.72
C GLU A 128 2.07 -12.94 -21.32
N LEU A 129 1.72 -12.14 -22.34
CA LEU A 129 0.75 -11.08 -22.14
C LEU A 129 -0.67 -11.69 -22.20
N GLU A 130 -1.41 -11.58 -21.11
CA GLU A 130 -2.78 -12.07 -21.01
C GLU A 130 -3.78 -11.05 -21.57
N SER A 131 -3.70 -9.80 -21.12
CA SER A 131 -4.64 -8.76 -21.54
C SER A 131 -4.02 -7.39 -21.65
N TRP A 132 -4.56 -6.60 -22.58
CA TRP A 132 -4.38 -5.16 -22.65
C TRP A 132 -5.75 -4.52 -22.75
N ASP A 133 -6.05 -3.68 -21.76
CA ASP A 133 -7.32 -2.96 -21.72
C ASP A 133 -7.12 -1.44 -21.68
N LYS A 134 -7.87 -0.73 -22.55
CA LYS A 134 -7.94 0.74 -22.56
C LYS A 134 -9.16 1.19 -21.76
N LYS A 135 -8.92 1.79 -20.59
CA LYS A 135 -9.96 2.30 -19.70
C LYS A 135 -10.21 3.79 -19.93
N ASN A 136 -11.48 4.20 -19.76
CA ASN A 136 -11.84 5.61 -19.73
C ASN A 136 -11.34 6.24 -18.42
N ASN A 137 -10.64 7.37 -18.52
CA ASN A 137 -10.02 8.04 -17.38
C ASN A 137 -10.88 9.16 -16.76
N GLU A 138 -12.09 9.42 -17.27
CA GLU A 138 -12.99 10.48 -16.78
C GLU A 138 -13.29 10.34 -15.29
N GLU A 139 -13.58 9.12 -14.84
CA GLU A 139 -13.89 8.85 -13.43
C GLU A 139 -12.67 9.06 -12.54
N ARG A 140 -11.50 8.57 -12.97
CA ARG A 140 -10.24 8.79 -12.25
C ARG A 140 -9.96 10.28 -12.11
N LYS A 141 -10.02 11.05 -13.19
CA LYS A 141 -9.81 12.51 -13.18
C LYS A 141 -10.78 13.24 -12.27
N LYS A 142 -12.07 12.86 -12.31
CA LYS A 142 -13.09 13.42 -11.42
C LYS A 142 -12.79 13.12 -9.96
N THR A 143 -12.32 11.92 -9.65
CA THR A 143 -11.94 11.51 -8.30
C THR A 143 -10.68 12.22 -7.83
N GLN A 144 -9.64 12.30 -8.65
CA GLN A 144 -8.42 13.06 -8.36
C GLN A 144 -8.74 14.54 -8.11
N ALA A 145 -9.59 15.17 -8.94
CA ALA A 145 -10.02 16.55 -8.74
C ALA A 145 -10.78 16.74 -7.41
N LYS A 146 -11.65 15.79 -7.02
CA LYS A 146 -12.33 15.81 -5.72
C LYS A 146 -11.34 15.68 -4.55
N ILE A 147 -10.37 14.79 -4.65
CA ILE A 147 -9.33 14.60 -3.62
C ILE A 147 -8.52 15.88 -3.45
N VAL A 148 -8.02 16.46 -4.56
CA VAL A 148 -7.27 17.73 -4.53
C VAL A 148 -8.10 18.86 -3.94
N LYS A 149 -9.38 18.96 -4.31
CA LYS A 149 -10.29 19.96 -3.76
C LYS A 149 -10.46 19.80 -2.25
N LYS A 150 -10.74 18.58 -1.77
CA LYS A 150 -10.86 18.29 -0.34
C LYS A 150 -9.56 18.56 0.42
N ALA A 151 -8.41 18.20 -0.15
CA ALA A 151 -7.10 18.47 0.44
C ALA A 151 -6.87 19.99 0.60
N LYS A 152 -7.16 20.77 -0.45
CA LYS A 152 -7.09 22.25 -0.39
C LYS A 152 -8.05 22.84 0.64
N GLU A 153 -9.30 22.37 0.68
CA GLU A 153 -10.28 22.80 1.69
C GLU A 153 -9.77 22.50 3.10
N THR A 154 -9.21 21.31 3.33
CA THR A 154 -8.66 20.90 4.63
C THR A 154 -7.45 21.75 5.03
N LEU A 155 -6.52 22.01 4.11
CA LEU A 155 -5.38 22.89 4.34
C LEU A 155 -5.83 24.33 4.65
N SER A 156 -6.85 24.83 3.95
CA SER A 156 -7.41 26.15 4.21
C SER A 156 -8.11 26.25 5.56
N GLN A 157 -8.80 25.19 5.99
CA GLN A 157 -9.43 25.11 7.31
C GLN A 157 -8.39 25.04 8.43
N LYS A 158 -7.30 24.30 8.26
CA LYS A 158 -6.18 24.29 9.23
C LYS A 158 -5.52 25.67 9.40
N LYS A 159 -5.45 26.47 8.33
CA LYS A 159 -4.95 27.85 8.36
C LYS A 159 -5.97 28.87 8.90
N SER A 160 -7.21 28.46 9.14
CA SER A 160 -8.25 29.34 9.66
C SER A 160 -7.96 29.72 11.11
N LEU A 161 -8.06 31.02 11.44
CA LEU A 161 -7.95 31.56 12.80
C LEU A 161 -8.85 30.82 13.80
N LYS A 162 -10.02 30.34 13.36
CA LYS A 162 -10.93 29.54 14.20
C LYS A 162 -10.31 28.21 14.63
N HIS A 163 -9.59 27.52 13.73
CA HIS A 163 -8.92 26.27 14.06
C HIS A 163 -7.73 26.50 15.00
N LEU A 164 -6.94 27.55 14.75
CA LEU A 164 -5.84 27.95 15.64
C LEU A 164 -6.30 28.26 17.07
N ILE A 165 -7.44 28.92 17.22
CA ILE A 165 -7.98 29.28 18.54
C ILE A 165 -8.66 28.07 19.21
N LEU A 166 -9.46 27.27 18.48
CA LEU A 166 -10.25 26.18 19.08
C LEU A 166 -9.44 24.90 19.32
N TRP A 167 -8.35 24.68 18.58
CA TRP A 167 -7.49 23.51 18.74
C TRP A 167 -6.94 23.33 20.17
N PRO A 168 -6.32 24.35 20.82
CA PRO A 168 -5.85 24.19 22.20
C PRO A 168 -6.98 23.92 23.20
N PHE A 169 -8.18 24.48 23.00
CA PHE A 169 -9.33 24.17 23.88
C PHE A 169 -9.75 22.71 23.78
N LYS A 170 -9.67 22.09 22.60
CA LYS A 170 -9.98 20.67 22.41
C LYS A 170 -8.99 19.79 23.18
N GLU A 171 -7.70 20.10 23.13
CA GLU A 171 -6.66 19.38 23.89
C GLU A 171 -6.86 19.53 25.41
N ILE A 172 -7.21 20.73 25.87
CA ILE A 172 -7.54 20.97 27.29
C ILE A 172 -8.75 20.13 27.73
N ILE A 173 -9.82 20.09 26.92
CA ILE A 173 -11.00 19.26 27.22
C ILE A 173 -10.62 17.78 27.27
N TYR A 174 -9.79 17.31 26.33
CA TYR A 174 -9.33 15.92 26.29
C TYR A 174 -8.50 15.55 27.54
N LEU A 175 -7.60 16.42 27.98
CA LEU A 175 -6.83 16.26 29.21
C LEU A 175 -7.74 16.20 30.44
N MET A 176 -8.74 17.09 30.54
CA MET A 176 -9.70 17.06 31.65
C MET A 176 -10.51 15.76 31.68
N VAL A 177 -11.00 15.30 30.53
CA VAL A 177 -11.74 14.03 30.46
C VAL A 177 -10.85 12.84 30.82
N SER A 178 -9.59 12.83 30.36
CA SER A 178 -8.62 11.79 30.74
C SER A 178 -8.32 11.79 32.24
N ALA A 179 -8.17 12.95 32.86
CA ALA A 179 -7.99 13.06 34.31
C ALA A 179 -9.20 12.51 35.09
N ILE A 180 -10.42 12.84 34.66
CA ILE A 180 -11.66 12.32 35.27
C ILE A 180 -11.71 10.79 35.15
N LYS A 181 -11.40 10.23 33.96
CA LYS A 181 -11.34 8.77 33.77
C LYS A 181 -10.32 8.10 34.69
N TRP A 182 -9.15 8.71 34.86
CA TRP A 182 -8.12 8.19 35.75
C TRP A 182 -8.57 8.18 37.22
N ILE A 183 -9.24 9.25 37.67
CA ILE A 183 -9.82 9.32 39.02
C ILE A 183 -10.89 8.22 39.19
N MET A 184 -11.81 8.08 38.24
CA MET A 184 -12.84 7.03 38.32
C MET A 184 -12.24 5.63 38.37
N PHE A 185 -11.19 5.37 37.60
CA PHE A 185 -10.46 4.10 37.63
C PHE A 185 -9.83 3.83 39.01
N LYS A 186 -9.23 4.84 39.65
CA LYS A 186 -8.68 4.73 41.01
C LYS A 186 -9.76 4.44 42.06
N VAL A 187 -10.90 5.13 41.98
CA VAL A 187 -12.05 4.89 42.86
C VAL A 187 -12.56 3.46 42.69
N PHE A 188 -12.74 3.01 41.45
CA PHE A 188 -13.17 1.65 41.15
C PHE A 188 -12.19 0.60 41.71
N ALA A 189 -10.89 0.77 41.49
CA ALA A 189 -9.85 -0.11 42.03
C ALA A 189 -9.88 -0.16 43.57
N LEU A 190 -10.11 0.99 44.24
CA LEU A 190 -10.25 1.04 45.69
C LEU A 190 -11.50 0.29 46.17
N CYS A 191 -12.63 0.44 45.48
CA CYS A 191 -13.86 -0.30 45.79
C CYS A 191 -13.65 -1.81 45.69
N VAL A 192 -13.00 -2.28 44.62
CA VAL A 192 -12.67 -3.71 44.44
C VAL A 192 -11.72 -4.21 45.53
N TYR A 193 -10.73 -3.40 45.91
CA TYR A 193 -9.80 -3.74 46.99
C TYR A 193 -10.52 -3.88 48.34
N LEU A 194 -11.41 -2.94 48.68
CA LEU A 194 -12.20 -2.98 49.91
C LEU A 194 -13.17 -4.15 49.94
N GLU A 195 -13.83 -4.46 48.82
CA GLU A 195 -14.73 -5.61 48.71
C GLU A 195 -13.97 -6.92 48.95
N ARG A 196 -12.76 -7.06 48.37
CA ARG A 196 -11.91 -8.23 48.59
C ARG A 196 -11.50 -8.38 50.05
N TRP A 197 -11.10 -7.29 50.70
CA TRP A 197 -10.72 -7.29 52.12
C TRP A 197 -11.89 -7.65 53.04
N SER A 198 -13.12 -7.22 52.72
CA SER A 198 -14.31 -7.54 53.52
C SER A 198 -14.77 -9.00 53.47
N ARG A 199 -14.24 -9.78 52.52
CA ARG A 199 -14.55 -11.21 52.35
C ARG A 199 -13.52 -12.13 53.02
N GLU A 200 -12.42 -11.59 53.54
CA GLU A 200 -11.41 -12.29 54.35
C GLU A 200 -11.72 -12.13 55.85
#